data_AF-D4MKZ0-F1
#
_entry.id   AF-D4MKZ0-F1
#
_cell.length_a   1.000
_cell.length_b   1.000
_cell.length_c   1.000
_cell.angle_alpha   90.00
_cell.angle_beta   90.00
_cell.angle_gamma   90.00
#
_symmetry.space_group_name_H-M   'P 1'
#
loop_
_entity.id
_entity.type
_entity.pdbx_description
1 polymer ?
#
loop_
_entity_poly.entity_id
_entity_poly.type
_entity_poly.pdbx_seq_one_letter_code
_entity_poly.pdbx_strand_id
1 'polypeptide(L)'
;MQEIDTGVYVGNLNARVRDNVWDRVCSNIGNGHASMSYSSNNEQKLEFRIHNTQWEPVDYDGIKLIKRRVTKSDDENVIRPKAMTNHINRLSEKKQKSSGVSDTYTVIDIETTGLNPDDEIIELGAVTVENGSVAETYSVLVKTDKKIPEAIIRLTGITEELLASEGTDKSKALSEFAMRCNGKPLVGHNIGFDLNFIKSACAENKIDFVPSKIIDTVKISRKLLDINSYSLAAIADYFDLHYNKDRIHRALDDCLLTQRIYEKLKEI
;
A
#
# COMPACT_ATOMS: atom_id res chain seq x y z
N MET A 1 -13.38 -26.35 5.58
CA MET A 1 -14.35 -25.43 4.97
C MET A 1 -13.59 -24.73 3.86
N GLN A 2 -13.80 -25.14 2.61
CA GLN A 2 -13.06 -24.58 1.45
C GLN A 2 -13.72 -23.25 1.09
N GLU A 3 -13.00 -22.17 1.30
CA GLU A 3 -13.39 -20.83 0.90
C GLU A 3 -13.13 -20.72 -0.60
N ILE A 4 -14.20 -20.66 -1.40
CA ILE A 4 -14.11 -20.41 -2.84
C ILE A 4 -14.23 -18.90 -3.02
N ASP A 5 -13.12 -18.29 -3.41
CA ASP A 5 -13.01 -16.87 -3.72
C ASP A 5 -13.86 -16.50 -4.96
N THR A 6 -14.43 -15.31 -4.99
CA THR A 6 -15.26 -14.85 -6.11
C THR A 6 -14.44 -14.73 -7.39
N GLY A 7 -14.73 -15.57 -8.39
CA GLY A 7 -14.02 -15.59 -9.68
C GLY A 7 -13.43 -16.94 -10.09
N VAL A 8 -13.56 -17.98 -9.27
CA VAL A 8 -13.12 -19.34 -9.64
C VAL A 8 -14.19 -20.03 -10.49
N TYR A 9 -13.90 -20.22 -11.79
CA TYR A 9 -14.71 -21.06 -12.68
C TYR A 9 -14.02 -22.42 -12.86
N VAL A 10 -14.71 -23.51 -12.53
CA VAL A 10 -14.22 -24.88 -12.74
C VAL A 10 -14.91 -25.48 -13.97
N GLY A 11 -14.17 -25.71 -15.05
CA GLY A 11 -14.69 -26.35 -16.26
C GLY A 11 -13.61 -26.68 -17.30
N ASN A 12 -13.92 -27.65 -18.18
CA ASN A 12 -13.05 -28.09 -19.28
C ASN A 12 -13.15 -27.09 -20.46
N LEU A 13 -12.59 -25.88 -20.28
CA LEU A 13 -12.48 -24.91 -21.37
C LEU A 13 -11.37 -25.33 -22.33
N ASN A 14 -11.62 -25.24 -23.63
CA ASN A 14 -10.54 -25.36 -24.60
C ASN A 14 -9.53 -24.22 -24.41
N ALA A 15 -8.28 -24.43 -24.82
CA ALA A 15 -7.18 -23.49 -24.57
C ALA A 15 -7.51 -22.06 -25.03
N ARG A 16 -8.16 -21.91 -26.19
CA ARG A 16 -8.52 -20.60 -26.76
C ARG A 16 -9.54 -19.83 -25.92
N VAL A 17 -10.58 -20.51 -25.42
CA VAL A 17 -11.60 -19.88 -24.59
C VAL A 17 -11.02 -19.51 -23.22
N ARG A 18 -10.21 -20.40 -22.64
CA ARG A 18 -9.47 -20.11 -21.40
C ARG A 18 -8.62 -18.85 -21.51
N ASP A 19 -7.82 -18.75 -22.58
CA ASP A 19 -6.91 -17.61 -22.77
C ASP A 19 -7.68 -16.30 -22.93
N ASN A 20 -8.76 -16.29 -23.73
CA ASN A 20 -9.61 -15.10 -23.86
C ASN A 20 -10.31 -14.70 -22.55
N VAL A 21 -10.74 -15.67 -21.73
CA VAL A 21 -11.32 -15.38 -20.41
C VAL A 21 -10.26 -14.79 -19.49
N TRP A 22 -9.07 -15.37 -19.47
CA TRP A 22 -7.95 -14.86 -18.66
C TRP A 22 -7.59 -13.42 -19.05
N ASP A 23 -7.41 -13.14 -20.34
CA ASP A 23 -7.07 -11.81 -20.82
C ASP A 23 -8.16 -10.79 -20.50
N ARG A 24 -9.44 -11.19 -20.63
CA ARG A 24 -10.58 -10.34 -20.30
C ARG A 24 -10.68 -10.07 -18.80
N VAL A 25 -10.35 -11.05 -17.95
CA VAL A 25 -10.31 -10.87 -16.51
C VAL A 25 -9.17 -9.92 -16.15
N CYS A 26 -7.93 -10.19 -16.59
CA CYS A 26 -6.77 -9.33 -16.32
C CYS A 26 -6.97 -7.90 -16.84
N SER A 27 -7.61 -7.71 -17.98
CA SER A 27 -7.87 -6.38 -18.55
C SER A 27 -8.94 -5.58 -17.79
N ASN A 28 -9.83 -6.24 -17.04
CA ASN A 28 -10.95 -5.60 -16.33
C ASN A 28 -10.79 -5.57 -14.81
N ILE A 29 -9.85 -6.35 -14.24
CA ILE A 29 -9.74 -6.49 -12.79
C ILE A 29 -9.00 -5.33 -12.11
N GLY A 30 -8.39 -4.42 -12.87
CA GLY A 30 -7.65 -3.27 -12.34
C GLY A 30 -6.56 -3.71 -11.36
N ASN A 31 -6.67 -3.27 -10.09
CA ASN A 31 -5.76 -3.63 -8.99
C ASN A 31 -6.20 -4.88 -8.21
N GLY A 32 -7.25 -5.59 -8.66
CA GLY A 32 -7.69 -6.83 -8.06
C GLY A 32 -6.80 -8.01 -8.40
N HIS A 33 -6.96 -9.09 -7.64
CA HIS A 33 -6.15 -10.29 -7.73
C HIS A 33 -6.91 -11.35 -8.55
N ALA A 34 -6.24 -12.01 -9.49
CA ALA A 34 -6.84 -13.13 -10.21
C ALA A 34 -5.95 -14.37 -10.14
N SER A 35 -6.58 -15.52 -9.89
CA SER A 35 -5.95 -16.83 -9.99
C SER A 35 -6.83 -17.74 -10.84
N MET A 36 -6.23 -18.44 -11.80
CA MET A 36 -6.94 -19.40 -12.65
C MET A 36 -6.23 -20.75 -12.60
N SER A 37 -6.97 -21.78 -12.21
CA SER A 37 -6.55 -23.17 -12.26
C SER A 37 -7.20 -23.83 -13.48
N TYR A 38 -6.43 -24.52 -14.31
CA TYR A 38 -6.95 -25.17 -15.51
C TYR A 38 -6.25 -26.49 -15.80
N SER A 39 -6.95 -27.40 -16.48
CA SER A 39 -6.38 -28.70 -16.84
C SER A 39 -5.26 -28.55 -17.87
N SER A 40 -4.13 -29.19 -17.61
CA SER A 40 -2.94 -29.18 -18.48
C SER A 40 -2.40 -30.60 -18.61
N ASN A 41 -1.64 -30.91 -19.66
CA ASN A 41 -1.11 -32.27 -19.85
C ASN A 41 0.26 -32.43 -19.15
N ASN A 42 0.26 -32.26 -17.84
CA ASN A 42 1.39 -32.52 -16.95
C ASN A 42 1.02 -33.65 -15.97
N GLU A 43 1.96 -34.04 -15.09
CA GLU A 43 1.78 -35.14 -14.14
C GLU A 43 0.57 -34.92 -13.20
N GLN A 44 0.29 -33.66 -12.85
CA GLN A 44 -0.83 -33.29 -11.98
C GLN A 44 -2.16 -33.07 -12.70
N LYS A 45 -2.16 -33.11 -14.04
CA LYS A 45 -3.28 -32.72 -14.90
C LYS A 45 -3.80 -31.29 -14.66
N LEU A 46 -3.02 -30.42 -14.04
CA LEU A 46 -3.46 -29.10 -13.57
C LEU A 46 -2.34 -28.06 -13.66
N GLU A 47 -2.69 -26.82 -13.98
CA GLU A 47 -1.78 -25.70 -14.06
C GLU A 47 -2.44 -24.41 -13.58
N PHE A 48 -1.62 -23.45 -13.14
CA PHE A 48 -2.07 -22.22 -12.52
C PHE A 48 -1.58 -21.00 -13.31
N ARG A 49 -2.43 -19.98 -13.41
CA ARG A 49 -2.08 -18.62 -13.77
C ARG A 49 -2.46 -17.69 -12.64
N ILE A 50 -1.66 -16.67 -12.44
CA ILE A 50 -1.82 -15.68 -11.40
C ILE A 50 -1.61 -14.29 -11.98
N HIS A 51 -2.31 -13.31 -11.44
CA HIS A 51 -2.20 -11.91 -11.83
C HIS A 51 -2.31 -11.04 -10.58
N ASN A 52 -1.36 -10.11 -10.43
CA ASN A 52 -1.28 -9.15 -9.33
C ASN A 52 -1.31 -9.78 -7.94
N THR A 53 -0.70 -10.94 -7.70
CA THR A 53 -0.70 -11.60 -6.38
C THR A 53 0.70 -11.74 -5.79
N GLN A 54 0.77 -11.87 -4.45
CA GLN A 54 2.01 -12.16 -3.71
C GLN A 54 2.46 -13.63 -3.83
N TRP A 55 1.71 -14.43 -4.54
CA TRP A 55 1.95 -15.85 -4.74
C TRP A 55 2.63 -16.07 -6.08
N GLU A 56 3.43 -17.12 -6.23
CA GLU A 56 4.00 -17.52 -7.51
C GLU A 56 3.92 -19.05 -7.67
N PRO A 57 3.62 -19.58 -8.88
CA PRO A 57 3.71 -21.00 -9.14
C PRO A 57 5.18 -21.42 -9.14
N VAL A 58 5.53 -22.40 -8.31
CA VAL A 58 6.87 -22.98 -8.21
C VAL A 58 6.77 -24.47 -8.50
N ASP A 59 7.64 -24.98 -9.37
CA ASP A 59 7.79 -26.41 -9.62
C ASP A 59 8.74 -27.01 -8.58
N TYR A 60 8.28 -28.02 -7.84
CA TYR A 60 9.08 -28.77 -6.89
C TYR A 60 8.96 -30.26 -7.22
N ASP A 61 9.98 -30.81 -7.88
CA ASP A 61 10.08 -32.23 -8.21
C ASP A 61 8.88 -32.76 -9.03
N GLY A 62 8.45 -32.00 -10.05
CA GLY A 62 7.31 -32.35 -10.91
C GLY A 62 5.96 -31.90 -10.36
N ILE A 63 5.95 -31.39 -9.12
CA ILE A 63 4.75 -30.89 -8.45
C ILE A 63 4.71 -29.36 -8.52
N LYS A 64 3.77 -28.80 -9.29
CA LYS A 64 3.50 -27.35 -9.29
C LYS A 64 2.76 -26.95 -8.01
N LEU A 65 3.37 -26.09 -7.21
CA LEU A 65 2.85 -25.54 -5.95
C LEU A 65 2.70 -24.02 -6.06
N ILE A 66 1.85 -23.43 -5.23
CA ILE A 66 1.72 -21.97 -5.11
C ILE A 66 2.48 -21.52 -3.86
N LYS A 67 3.57 -20.77 -4.03
CA LYS A 67 4.42 -20.29 -2.94
C LYS A 67 4.18 -18.80 -2.69
N ARG A 68 3.96 -18.41 -1.44
CA ARG A 68 3.94 -16.99 -1.03
C ARG A 68 5.37 -16.46 -0.99
N ARG A 69 5.65 -15.33 -1.64
CA ARG A 69 6.96 -14.68 -1.51
C ARG A 69 7.18 -14.25 -0.05
N VAL A 70 8.28 -14.71 0.53
CA VAL A 70 8.82 -14.19 1.79
C VAL A 70 10.02 -13.35 1.39
N THR A 71 9.95 -12.04 1.60
CA THR A 71 11.05 -11.12 1.29
C THR A 71 12.23 -11.42 2.21
N LYS A 72 13.32 -11.95 1.65
CA LYS A 72 14.67 -11.94 2.23
C LYS A 72 15.55 -11.06 1.34
N SER A 73 16.34 -10.21 2.00
CA SER A 73 17.34 -9.30 1.46
C SER A 73 18.38 -9.97 0.56
N ASP A 74 18.72 -9.26 -0.53
CA ASP A 74 19.83 -9.35 -1.48
C ASP A 74 20.86 -10.50 -1.33
N ASP A 75 21.05 -11.29 -2.41
CA ASP A 75 22.35 -11.38 -3.10
C ASP A 75 22.29 -12.17 -4.43
N GLU A 76 23.25 -11.83 -5.30
CA GLU A 76 23.75 -12.51 -6.51
C GLU A 76 23.26 -12.13 -7.92
N ASN A 77 24.21 -11.46 -8.60
CA ASN A 77 24.40 -11.33 -10.05
C ASN A 77 24.36 -12.67 -10.80
N VAL A 78 23.55 -12.77 -11.86
CA VAL A 78 23.81 -13.72 -12.97
C VAL A 78 23.53 -13.08 -14.34
N ILE A 79 24.60 -13.03 -15.12
CA ILE A 79 24.71 -12.58 -16.52
C ILE A 79 23.81 -13.45 -17.42
N ARG A 80 23.03 -12.83 -18.32
CA ARG A 80 22.28 -13.55 -19.39
C ARG A 80 22.87 -13.23 -20.78
N PRO A 81 23.19 -14.24 -21.63
CA PRO A 81 23.63 -13.99 -23.00
C PRO A 81 22.47 -13.71 -23.96
N LYS A 82 22.79 -12.94 -25.00
CA LYS A 82 21.96 -12.51 -26.14
C LYS A 82 21.55 -13.68 -27.05
N ALA A 83 20.32 -13.69 -27.54
CA ALA A 83 19.99 -13.70 -28.98
C ALA A 83 18.47 -13.78 -29.26
N MET A 84 18.02 -12.89 -30.17
CA MET A 84 16.90 -12.99 -31.14
C MET A 84 15.52 -13.50 -30.66
N THR A 85 14.44 -12.75 -30.85
CA THR A 85 13.91 -12.52 -32.20
C THR A 85 13.01 -11.27 -32.26
N ASN A 86 13.33 -10.39 -33.22
CA ASN A 86 12.57 -9.21 -33.60
C ASN A 86 11.36 -9.60 -34.47
N HIS A 87 10.13 -9.48 -33.96
CA HIS A 87 8.96 -9.05 -34.73
C HIS A 87 7.74 -8.98 -33.80
N ILE A 88 7.27 -7.77 -33.46
CA ILE A 88 5.91 -7.38 -33.00
C ILE A 88 5.93 -5.93 -32.42
N ASN A 89 7.09 -5.29 -32.26
CA ASN A 89 7.16 -3.87 -31.88
C ASN A 89 6.96 -2.96 -33.09
N ARG A 90 5.71 -2.66 -33.45
CA ARG A 90 5.41 -1.45 -34.26
C ARG A 90 4.02 -0.85 -34.07
N LEU A 91 3.21 -1.34 -33.13
CA LEU A 91 1.86 -0.81 -32.89
C LEU A 91 1.59 -0.41 -31.42
N SER A 92 2.55 -0.60 -30.51
CA SER A 92 2.48 -0.19 -29.10
C SER A 92 3.21 1.12 -28.78
N GLU A 93 3.99 1.67 -29.72
CA GLU A 93 4.86 2.84 -29.50
C GLU A 93 4.14 4.22 -29.48
N LYS A 94 2.80 4.25 -29.47
CA LYS A 94 2.04 5.52 -29.47
C LYS A 94 1.33 5.89 -28.16
N LYS A 95 1.51 5.13 -27.07
CA LYS A 95 0.95 5.48 -25.75
C LYS A 95 1.96 5.64 -24.61
N GLN A 96 3.26 5.50 -24.88
CA GLN A 96 4.32 5.78 -23.92
C GLN A 96 5.13 6.98 -24.39
N LYS A 97 4.59 8.17 -24.14
CA LYS A 97 5.38 9.40 -24.15
C LYS A 97 4.89 10.33 -23.04
N SER A 98 4.86 9.81 -21.82
CA SER A 98 5.02 10.62 -20.61
C SER A 98 6.39 10.28 -20.03
N SER A 99 7.23 11.30 -19.94
CA SER A 99 8.58 11.32 -19.38
C SER A 99 8.73 10.45 -18.13
N GLY A 100 9.76 9.59 -18.12
CA GLY A 100 10.08 8.64 -17.06
C GLY A 100 10.54 9.28 -15.75
N VAL A 101 9.59 9.84 -15.01
CA VAL A 101 9.69 10.01 -13.56
C VAL A 101 8.86 8.89 -12.95
N SER A 102 9.48 8.05 -12.12
CA SER A 102 8.75 7.06 -11.31
C SER A 102 7.68 7.80 -10.51
N ASP A 103 6.41 7.38 -10.61
CA ASP A 103 5.32 7.94 -9.79
C ASP A 103 5.45 7.38 -8.37
N THR A 104 6.40 7.95 -7.63
CA THR A 104 6.74 7.54 -6.27
C THR A 104 6.31 8.62 -5.28
N TYR A 105 5.59 8.21 -4.24
CA TYR A 105 5.16 9.08 -3.15
C TYR A 105 5.09 8.28 -1.84
N THR A 106 5.04 8.97 -0.71
CA THR A 106 4.86 8.36 0.60
C THR A 106 3.56 8.84 1.21
N VAL A 107 2.67 7.92 1.57
CA VAL A 107 1.50 8.24 2.39
C VAL A 107 1.92 8.27 3.84
N ILE A 108 1.48 9.25 4.60
CA ILE A 108 1.75 9.37 6.03
C ILE A 108 0.48 9.60 6.83
N ASP A 109 0.52 9.15 8.07
CA ASP A 109 -0.49 9.35 9.10
C ASP A 109 0.18 9.16 10.47
N ILE A 110 -0.31 9.84 11.51
CA ILE A 110 0.23 9.74 12.88
C ILE A 110 -0.89 9.61 13.91
N GLU A 111 -0.57 8.96 15.03
CA GLU A 111 -1.38 9.04 16.24
C GLU A 111 -0.66 9.86 17.30
N THR A 112 -1.43 10.60 18.10
CA THR A 112 -0.91 11.56 19.09
C THR A 112 -1.65 11.43 20.43
N THR A 113 -1.05 11.93 21.51
CA THR A 113 -1.70 11.98 22.84
C THR A 113 -2.88 12.95 22.92
N GLY A 114 -3.12 13.75 21.87
CA GLY A 114 -4.16 14.76 21.81
C GLY A 114 -3.97 15.70 20.61
N LEU A 115 -4.74 16.79 20.58
CA LEU A 115 -4.78 17.71 19.42
C LEU A 115 -4.01 19.02 19.63
N ASN A 116 -3.42 19.22 20.82
CA ASN A 116 -2.74 20.46 21.16
C ASN A 116 -1.29 20.44 20.67
N PRO A 117 -0.66 21.59 20.40
CA PRO A 117 0.74 21.64 19.96
C PRO A 117 1.74 20.97 20.91
N ASP A 118 1.43 20.92 22.21
CA ASP A 118 2.28 20.28 23.21
C ASP A 118 2.06 18.75 23.27
N ASP A 119 1.04 18.19 22.63
CA ASP A 119 0.82 16.74 22.62
C ASP A 119 1.95 16.00 21.88
N GLU A 120 2.10 14.70 22.17
CA GLU A 120 3.21 13.90 21.64
C GLU A 120 2.74 12.86 20.64
N ILE A 121 3.57 12.60 19.64
CA ILE A 121 3.39 11.50 18.69
C ILE A 121 3.59 10.17 19.43
N ILE A 122 2.65 9.24 19.26
CA ILE A 122 2.65 7.90 19.85
C ILE A 122 2.63 6.77 18.80
N GLU A 123 2.28 7.06 17.55
CA GLU A 123 2.45 6.15 16.41
C GLU A 123 2.82 6.94 15.15
N LEU A 124 3.69 6.37 14.34
CA LEU A 124 4.06 6.88 13.01
C LEU A 124 3.75 5.81 11.96
N GLY A 125 2.91 6.15 10.99
CA GLY A 125 2.61 5.32 9.82
C GLY A 125 3.15 5.93 8.55
N ALA A 126 3.84 5.13 7.73
CA ALA A 126 4.24 5.53 6.39
C ALA A 126 4.11 4.39 5.38
N VAL A 127 3.65 4.71 4.18
CA VAL A 127 3.53 3.75 3.07
C VAL A 127 4.20 4.35 1.83
N THR A 128 5.33 3.79 1.42
CA THR A 128 5.96 4.14 0.15
C THR A 128 5.20 3.45 -0.97
N VAL A 129 4.77 4.23 -1.96
CA VAL A 129 4.05 3.76 -3.14
C VAL A 129 4.91 4.02 -4.36
N GLU A 130 4.99 3.04 -5.25
CA GLU A 130 5.64 3.14 -6.54
C GLU A 130 4.67 2.70 -7.64
N ASN A 131 4.42 3.59 -8.60
CA ASN A 131 3.54 3.32 -9.74
C ASN A 131 2.14 2.85 -9.29
N GLY A 132 1.60 3.50 -8.25
CA GLY A 132 0.27 3.21 -7.68
C GLY A 132 0.19 1.96 -6.81
N SER A 133 1.29 1.21 -6.64
CA SER A 133 1.35 -0.01 -5.82
C SER A 133 2.19 0.19 -4.56
N VAL A 134 1.75 -0.40 -3.44
CA VAL A 134 2.49 -0.35 -2.18
C VAL A 134 3.81 -1.09 -2.34
N ALA A 135 4.93 -0.38 -2.15
CA ALA A 135 6.28 -0.90 -2.26
C ALA A 135 6.87 -1.25 -0.89
N GLU A 136 6.65 -0.37 0.10
CA GLU A 136 7.16 -0.53 1.47
C GLU A 136 6.15 0.05 2.47
N THR A 137 6.04 -0.58 3.64
CA THR A 137 5.31 -0.04 4.78
C THR A 137 6.24 0.17 5.97
N TYR A 138 5.93 1.17 6.78
CA TYR A 138 6.59 1.47 8.04
C TYR A 138 5.53 1.83 9.07
N SER A 139 5.60 1.20 10.24
CA SER A 139 4.71 1.44 11.37
C SER A 139 5.54 1.30 12.62
N VAL A 140 5.53 2.31 13.47
CA VAL A 140 6.27 2.28 14.72
C VAL A 140 5.48 2.98 15.82
N LEU A 141 5.44 2.35 16.99
CA LEU A 141 4.96 2.98 18.21
C LEU A 141 6.09 3.83 18.81
N VAL A 142 5.76 5.00 19.33
CA VAL A 142 6.73 5.96 19.85
C VAL A 142 6.55 6.08 21.36
N LYS A 143 7.65 5.94 22.11
CA LYS A 143 7.62 6.11 23.56
C LYS A 143 7.24 7.55 23.93
N THR A 144 6.39 7.68 24.93
CA THR A 144 6.07 8.94 25.60
C THR A 144 6.01 8.72 27.10
N ASP A 145 6.41 9.72 27.87
CA ASP A 145 6.23 9.76 29.33
C ASP A 145 4.92 10.45 29.72
N LYS A 146 4.16 10.98 28.74
CA LYS A 146 2.87 11.61 28.98
C LYS A 146 1.79 10.57 29.18
N LYS A 147 0.86 10.87 30.08
CA LYS A 147 -0.37 10.10 30.24
C LYS A 147 -1.24 10.26 28.99
N ILE A 148 -1.73 9.14 28.45
CA ILE A 148 -2.62 9.12 27.30
C ILE A 148 -4.06 9.26 27.82
N PRO A 149 -4.84 10.25 27.33
CA PRO A 149 -6.23 10.37 27.70
C PRO A 149 -7.04 9.14 27.28
N GLU A 150 -7.95 8.68 28.13
CA GLU A 150 -8.86 7.55 27.85
C GLU A 150 -9.61 7.66 26.53
N ALA A 151 -9.91 8.89 26.08
CA ALA A 151 -10.55 9.12 24.79
C ALA A 151 -9.63 8.73 23.60
N ILE A 152 -8.33 9.00 23.70
CA ILE A 152 -7.33 8.62 22.71
C ILE A 152 -7.07 7.12 22.74
N ILE A 153 -7.00 6.50 23.92
CA ILE A 153 -6.86 5.05 24.07
C ILE A 153 -8.05 4.33 23.41
N ARG A 154 -9.28 4.80 23.66
CA ARG A 154 -10.47 4.21 23.01
C ARG A 154 -10.49 4.41 21.50
N LEU A 155 -9.91 5.50 21.02
CA LEU A 155 -9.87 5.83 19.60
C LEU A 155 -8.83 4.95 18.87
N THR A 156 -7.61 4.89 19.41
CA THR A 156 -6.44 4.31 18.73
C THR A 156 -6.10 2.90 19.20
N GLY A 157 -6.58 2.48 20.37
CA GLY A 157 -6.18 1.24 21.04
C GLY A 157 -4.76 1.27 21.62
N ILE A 158 -4.06 2.42 21.56
CA ILE A 158 -2.68 2.55 22.05
C ILE A 158 -2.71 2.88 23.55
N THR A 159 -2.20 1.96 24.38
CA THR A 159 -2.08 2.15 25.83
C THR A 159 -0.65 2.48 26.24
N GLU A 160 -0.48 3.07 27.43
CA GLU A 160 0.83 3.31 28.01
C GLU A 160 1.64 2.02 28.18
N GLU A 161 1.00 0.91 28.55
CA GLU A 161 1.67 -0.39 28.69
C GLU A 161 2.21 -0.88 27.34
N LEU A 162 1.43 -0.72 26.28
CA LEU A 162 1.84 -1.07 24.91
C LEU A 162 3.04 -0.23 24.47
N LEU A 163 3.02 1.08 24.73
CA LEU A 163 4.16 1.96 24.42
C LEU A 163 5.39 1.62 25.27
N ALA A 164 5.21 1.21 26.53
CA ALA A 164 6.31 0.81 27.39
C ALA A 164 6.98 -0.48 26.90
N SER A 165 6.19 -1.45 26.40
CA SER A 165 6.70 -2.75 25.93
C SER A 165 7.23 -2.73 24.49
N GLU A 166 6.57 -2.01 23.59
CA GLU A 166 6.82 -2.06 22.14
C GLU A 166 7.29 -0.73 21.54
N GLY A 167 7.15 0.37 22.29
CA GLY A 167 7.52 1.70 21.81
C GLY A 167 9.01 1.81 21.50
N THR A 168 9.31 2.54 20.44
CA THR A 168 10.66 2.92 20.03
C THR A 168 10.99 4.31 20.57
N ASP A 169 12.29 4.56 20.83
CA ASP A 169 12.78 5.89 21.15
C ASP A 169 12.37 6.92 20.08
N LYS A 170 11.92 8.10 20.52
CA LYS A 170 11.38 9.15 19.67
C LYS A 170 12.36 9.61 18.59
N SER A 171 13.63 9.82 18.95
CA SER A 171 14.66 10.27 17.99
C SER A 171 14.91 9.21 16.91
N LYS A 172 14.99 7.93 17.32
CA LYS A 172 15.15 6.81 16.39
C LYS A 172 13.96 6.67 15.44
N ALA A 173 12.74 6.66 15.98
CA ALA A 173 11.51 6.52 15.20
C ALA A 173 11.37 7.66 14.17
N LEU A 174 11.59 8.91 14.58
CA LEU A 174 11.55 10.06 13.69
C LEU A 174 12.65 10.03 12.61
N SER A 175 13.85 9.55 12.95
CA SER A 175 14.95 9.44 11.98
C SER A 175 14.61 8.44 10.88
N GLU A 176 14.11 7.26 11.26
CA GLU A 176 13.67 6.23 10.32
C GLU A 176 12.47 6.65 9.48
N PHE A 177 11.54 7.40 10.07
CA PHE A 177 10.40 7.97 9.37
C PHE A 177 10.83 9.04 8.36
N ALA A 178 11.69 9.98 8.76
CA ALA A 178 12.20 11.04 7.90
C ALA A 178 12.97 10.49 6.70
N MET A 179 13.78 9.44 6.87
CA MET A 179 14.46 8.76 5.75
C MET A 179 13.49 8.28 4.67
N ARG A 180 12.29 7.84 5.05
CA ARG A 180 11.27 7.36 4.11
C ARG A 180 10.52 8.49 3.41
N CYS A 181 10.39 9.64 4.08
CA CYS A 181 9.61 10.79 3.63
C CYS A 181 10.43 11.78 2.79
N ASN A 182 11.70 11.98 3.13
CA ASN A 182 12.54 13.03 2.56
C ASN A 182 12.74 12.85 1.06
N GLY A 183 12.69 13.97 0.33
CA GLY A 183 12.83 13.99 -1.13
C GLY A 183 11.62 13.46 -1.92
N LYS A 184 10.61 12.88 -1.26
CA LYS A 184 9.41 12.35 -1.91
C LYS A 184 8.19 13.27 -1.69
N PRO A 185 7.20 13.26 -2.60
CA PRO A 185 5.89 13.79 -2.33
C PRO A 185 5.25 13.04 -1.16
N LEU A 186 4.67 13.79 -0.22
CA LEU A 186 3.85 13.23 0.86
C LEU A 186 2.38 13.38 0.53
N VAL A 187 1.64 12.31 0.77
CA VAL A 187 0.18 12.25 0.67
C VAL A 187 -0.36 11.96 2.07
N GLY A 188 -1.44 12.62 2.46
CA GLY A 188 -2.11 12.32 3.72
C GLY A 188 -3.54 12.83 3.69
N HIS A 189 -4.31 12.47 4.69
CA HIS A 189 -5.69 12.89 4.83
C HIS A 189 -5.80 13.98 5.90
N ASN A 190 -6.09 15.23 5.50
CA ASN A 190 -5.95 16.37 6.39
C ASN A 190 -4.51 16.54 6.93
N ILE A 191 -3.53 16.20 6.08
CA ILE A 191 -2.08 16.09 6.38
C ILE A 191 -1.43 17.30 7.07
N GLY A 192 -2.11 18.46 7.06
CA GLY A 192 -1.63 19.65 7.77
C GLY A 192 -1.49 19.42 9.28
N PHE A 193 -2.36 18.60 9.87
CA PHE A 193 -2.27 18.21 11.27
C PHE A 193 -0.98 17.42 11.54
N ASP A 194 -0.78 16.33 10.81
CA ASP A 194 0.37 15.43 10.94
C ASP A 194 1.70 16.18 10.77
N LEU A 195 1.79 17.01 9.72
CA LEU A 195 3.00 17.74 9.40
C LEU A 195 3.40 18.73 10.50
N ASN A 196 2.45 19.29 11.25
CA ASN A 196 2.77 20.19 12.35
C ASN A 196 3.49 19.45 13.48
N PHE A 197 2.95 18.29 13.88
CA PHE A 197 3.58 17.44 14.89
C PHE A 197 4.93 16.90 14.43
N ILE A 198 5.00 16.35 13.21
CA ILE A 198 6.23 15.76 12.67
C ILE A 198 7.32 16.83 12.59
N LYS A 199 7.03 18.03 12.09
CA LYS A 199 8.02 19.11 11.99
C LYS A 199 8.51 19.58 13.36
N SER A 200 7.62 19.73 14.35
CA SER A 200 8.03 20.11 15.71
C SER A 200 8.94 19.04 16.31
N ALA A 201 8.49 17.78 16.28
CA ALA A 201 9.22 16.67 16.85
C ALA A 201 10.58 16.45 16.17
N CYS A 202 10.65 16.58 14.83
CA CYS A 202 11.91 16.53 14.09
C CYS A 202 12.84 17.70 14.46
N ALA A 203 12.33 18.93 14.59
CA ALA A 203 13.12 20.09 14.96
C ALA A 203 13.72 19.97 16.36
N GLU A 204 12.93 19.51 17.34
CA GLU A 204 13.38 19.22 18.71
C GLU A 204 14.50 18.17 18.75
N ASN A 205 14.44 17.18 17.86
CA ASN A 205 15.42 16.10 17.75
C ASN A 205 16.55 16.38 16.75
N LYS A 206 16.60 17.59 16.17
CA LYS A 206 17.60 18.00 15.16
C LYS A 206 17.64 17.06 13.94
N ILE A 207 16.47 16.61 13.49
CA ILE A 207 16.27 15.75 12.32
C ILE A 207 15.75 16.62 11.18
N ASP A 208 16.42 16.57 10.02
CA ASP A 208 15.94 17.25 8.83
C ASP A 208 14.71 16.54 8.25
N PHE A 209 13.60 17.25 8.13
CA PHE A 209 12.36 16.76 7.52
C PHE A 209 11.98 17.64 6.32
N VAL A 210 12.33 17.16 5.13
CA VAL A 210 12.29 17.91 3.86
C VAL A 210 11.58 17.09 2.78
N PRO A 211 10.24 17.00 2.82
CA PRO A 211 9.47 16.40 1.74
C PRO A 211 9.51 17.30 0.49
N SER A 212 9.43 16.70 -0.71
CA SER A 212 9.51 17.48 -1.96
C SER A 212 8.18 18.12 -2.37
N LYS A 213 7.06 17.57 -1.90
CA LYS A 213 5.71 18.11 -2.14
C LYS A 213 4.75 17.62 -1.06
N ILE A 214 3.70 18.39 -0.78
CA ILE A 214 2.61 18.00 0.13
C ILE A 214 1.31 17.90 -0.65
N ILE A 215 0.59 16.80 -0.46
CA ILE A 215 -0.67 16.47 -1.12
C ILE A 215 -1.68 16.06 -0.05
N ASP A 216 -2.84 16.70 -0.06
CA ASP A 216 -3.89 16.50 0.94
C ASP A 216 -5.14 15.97 0.26
N THR A 217 -5.53 14.74 0.59
CA THR A 217 -6.67 14.08 -0.03
C THR A 217 -7.98 14.80 0.26
N VAL A 218 -8.14 15.45 1.42
CA VAL A 218 -9.36 16.25 1.71
C VAL A 218 -9.49 17.41 0.74
N LYS A 219 -8.39 18.09 0.41
CA LYS A 219 -8.38 19.22 -0.53
C LYS A 219 -8.68 18.78 -1.95
N ILE A 220 -8.23 17.59 -2.34
CA ILE A 220 -8.54 17.00 -3.65
C ILE A 220 -10.01 16.61 -3.68
N SER A 221 -10.48 15.86 -2.69
CA SER A 221 -11.88 15.40 -2.61
C SER A 221 -12.87 16.55 -2.62
N ARG A 222 -12.64 17.64 -1.88
CA ARG A 222 -13.51 18.83 -1.91
C ARG A 222 -13.63 19.51 -3.28
N LYS A 223 -12.66 19.29 -4.17
CA LYS A 223 -12.69 19.84 -5.54
C LYS A 223 -13.39 18.92 -6.52
N LEU A 224 -13.32 17.61 -6.29
CA LEU A 224 -13.77 16.59 -7.24
C LEU A 224 -15.12 15.96 -6.86
N LEU A 225 -15.44 15.92 -5.57
CA LEU A 225 -16.60 15.21 -5.04
C LEU A 225 -17.59 16.21 -4.42
N ASP A 226 -18.87 15.85 -4.46
CA ASP A 226 -19.95 16.57 -3.80
C ASP A 226 -20.61 15.64 -2.76
N ILE A 227 -20.06 15.64 -1.55
CA ILE A 227 -20.48 14.77 -0.43
C ILE A 227 -20.59 15.55 0.87
N ASN A 228 -21.44 15.06 1.79
CA ASN A 228 -21.76 15.74 3.05
C ASN A 228 -20.62 15.74 4.09
N SER A 229 -19.70 14.79 3.99
CA SER A 229 -18.55 14.65 4.89
C SER A 229 -17.32 14.26 4.09
N TYR A 230 -16.16 14.80 4.46
CA TYR A 230 -14.86 14.48 3.86
C TYR A 230 -13.94 13.79 4.86
N SER A 231 -14.49 13.07 5.84
CA SER A 231 -13.69 12.17 6.68
C SER A 231 -13.15 11.01 5.86
N LEU A 232 -12.06 10.39 6.33
CA LEU A 232 -11.43 9.27 5.66
C LEU A 232 -12.45 8.15 5.36
N ALA A 233 -13.23 7.77 6.37
CA ALA A 233 -14.32 6.80 6.25
C ALA A 233 -15.39 7.22 5.24
N ALA A 234 -15.83 8.49 5.23
CA ALA A 234 -16.87 8.95 4.31
C ALA A 234 -16.43 8.90 2.85
N ILE A 235 -15.16 9.24 2.58
CA ILE A 235 -14.61 9.16 1.21
C ILE A 235 -14.35 7.70 0.81
N ALA A 236 -13.89 6.87 1.74
CA ALA A 236 -13.77 5.43 1.51
C ALA A 236 -15.11 4.80 1.15
N ASP A 237 -16.16 5.11 1.91
CA ASP A 237 -17.52 4.64 1.67
C ASP A 237 -18.07 5.16 0.32
N TYR A 238 -17.78 6.42 -0.04
CA TYR A 238 -18.16 6.97 -1.35
C TYR A 238 -17.57 6.17 -2.53
N PHE A 239 -16.33 5.69 -2.38
CA PHE A 239 -15.65 4.87 -3.39
C PHE A 239 -15.88 3.36 -3.23
N ASP A 240 -16.78 2.94 -2.33
CA ASP A 240 -17.05 1.53 -2.00
C ASP A 240 -15.76 0.74 -1.64
N LEU A 241 -14.84 1.40 -0.93
CA LEU A 241 -13.61 0.77 -0.47
C LEU A 241 -13.87 0.02 0.84
N HIS A 242 -13.61 -1.28 0.85
CA HIS A 242 -13.67 -2.07 2.09
C HIS A 242 -12.46 -1.79 2.99
N TYR A 243 -12.71 -1.53 4.28
CA TYR A 243 -11.70 -1.38 5.34
C TYR A 243 -12.24 -1.93 6.66
N ASN A 244 -11.34 -2.24 7.59
CA ASN A 244 -11.74 -2.69 8.92
C ASN A 244 -12.09 -1.47 9.79
N LYS A 245 -13.36 -1.35 10.16
CA LYS A 245 -13.86 -0.22 10.97
C LYS A 245 -13.28 -0.20 12.39
N ASP A 246 -12.91 -1.36 12.92
CA ASP A 246 -12.30 -1.50 14.25
C ASP A 246 -10.81 -1.10 14.26
N ARG A 247 -10.23 -0.85 13.07
CA ARG A 247 -8.82 -0.44 12.91
C ARG A 247 -8.66 0.97 12.30
N ILE A 248 -9.75 1.71 12.17
CA ILE A 248 -9.66 3.15 11.90
C ILE A 248 -8.94 3.78 13.10
N HIS A 249 -8.08 4.77 12.88
CA HIS A 249 -7.21 5.36 13.91
C HIS A 249 -6.05 4.46 14.34
N ARG A 250 -5.55 3.69 13.37
CA ARG A 250 -4.22 3.09 13.41
C ARG A 250 -3.45 3.66 12.23
N ALA A 251 -2.30 4.27 12.51
CA ALA A 251 -1.62 5.11 11.52
C ALA A 251 -1.31 4.35 10.21
N LEU A 252 -0.90 3.08 10.29
CA LEU A 252 -0.62 2.28 9.09
C LEU A 252 -1.90 1.94 8.30
N ASP A 253 -3.00 1.59 8.98
CA ASP A 253 -4.25 1.24 8.30
C ASP A 253 -4.85 2.47 7.62
N ASP A 254 -4.78 3.63 8.28
CA ASP A 254 -5.24 4.91 7.74
C ASP A 254 -4.35 5.38 6.58
N CYS A 255 -3.04 5.12 6.61
CA CYS A 255 -2.16 5.29 5.44
C CYS A 255 -2.60 4.42 4.26
N LEU A 256 -2.87 3.13 4.48
CA LEU A 256 -3.28 2.21 3.41
C LEU A 256 -4.64 2.61 2.81
N LEU A 257 -5.58 3.06 3.65
CA LEU A 257 -6.87 3.55 3.18
C LEU A 257 -6.73 4.87 2.41
N THR A 258 -5.93 5.80 2.93
CA THR A 258 -5.59 7.07 2.27
C THR A 258 -4.93 6.82 0.91
N GLN A 259 -4.04 5.83 0.80
CA GLN A 259 -3.42 5.42 -0.46
C GLN A 259 -4.46 5.03 -1.50
N ARG A 260 -5.40 4.15 -1.11
CA ARG A 260 -6.46 3.67 -2.01
C ARG A 260 -7.42 4.79 -2.43
N ILE A 261 -7.77 5.68 -1.51
CA ILE A 261 -8.55 6.89 -1.80
C ILE A 261 -7.81 7.77 -2.79
N TYR A 262 -6.52 8.02 -2.57
CA TYR A 262 -5.73 8.87 -3.45
C TYR A 262 -5.64 8.31 -4.88
N GLU A 263 -5.45 7.00 -5.03
CA GLU A 263 -5.49 6.36 -6.35
C GLU A 263 -6.88 6.47 -7.00
N LYS A 264 -7.98 6.32 -6.25
CA LYS A 264 -9.33 6.54 -6.78
C LYS A 264 -9.56 7.99 -7.24
N LEU A 265 -9.05 8.96 -6.49
CA LEU A 265 -9.14 10.37 -6.87
C LEU A 265 -8.33 10.70 -8.13
N LYS A 266 -7.25 9.96 -8.45
CA LYS A 266 -6.47 10.13 -9.68
C LYS A 266 -7.18 9.59 -10.93
N GLU A 267 -8.19 8.73 -10.76
CA GLU A 267 -8.96 8.14 -11.86
C GLU A 267 -10.05 9.08 -12.42
N ILE A 268 -10.35 10.19 -11.74
CA ILE A 268 -11.45 11.12 -12.01
C ILE A 268 -10.91 12.46 -12.52
#